data_AF-A0A4U9V0K9-F1
#
_entry.id   AF-A0A4U9V0K9-F1
#
_cell.length_a   1.000
_cell.length_b   1.000
_cell.length_c   1.000
_cell.angle_alpha   90.00
_cell.angle_beta   90.00
_cell.angle_gamma   90.00
#
_symmetry.space_group_name_H-M   'P 1'
#
loop_
_entity.id
_entity.type
_entity.pdbx_description
1 polymer ?
#
loop_
_entity_poly.entity_id
_entity_poly.type
_entity_poly.pdbx_seq_one_letter_code
_entity_poly.pdbx_strand_id
1 'polypeptide(L)' 'MAPSWKWLTLTSTRAELDPERTVMDNLAEGKQEVMVNGRSRHVLGYLQDFLFHPKRAMTPVKALSGGERNRLLLAKIIP' A
#
# COMPACT_ATOMS: atom_id res chain seq x y z
N MET A 1 22.22 9.10 -29.09
CA MET A 1 21.88 9.45 -27.69
C MET A 1 20.45 8.97 -27.45
N ALA A 2 20.29 7.69 -27.11
CA ALA A 2 18.98 7.04 -26.95
C ALA A 2 18.55 7.09 -25.47
N PRO A 3 17.27 7.26 -25.16
CA PRO A 3 16.81 7.40 -23.79
C PRO A 3 16.98 6.05 -23.08
N SER A 4 17.63 6.09 -21.92
CA SER A 4 17.82 4.93 -21.04
C SER A 4 16.45 4.34 -20.71
N TRP A 5 16.24 3.12 -21.19
CA TRP A 5 15.12 2.23 -20.92
C TRP A 5 15.22 1.75 -19.47
N LYS A 6 15.10 2.70 -18.54
CA LYS A 6 15.03 2.51 -17.08
C LYS A 6 13.69 1.92 -16.65
N TRP A 7 13.14 1.01 -17.46
CA TRP A 7 11.90 0.27 -17.20
C TRP A 7 12.18 -1.20 -16.84
N LEU A 8 13.44 -1.65 -16.91
CA LEU A 8 13.85 -3.02 -16.58
C LEU A 8 14.63 -3.11 -15.26
N THR A 9 14.14 -2.45 -14.21
CA THR A 9 14.50 -2.73 -12.81
C THR A 9 13.24 -2.77 -11.95
N LEU A 10 12.18 -3.46 -12.41
CA LEU A 10 11.18 -4.00 -11.47
C LEU A 10 11.73 -5.30 -10.86
N THR A 11 12.95 -5.22 -10.31
CA THR A 11 13.59 -6.33 -9.61
C THR A 11 12.99 -6.38 -8.21
N SER A 12 12.30 -7.47 -7.91
CA SER A 12 12.10 -8.04 -6.58
C SER A 12 12.35 -7.11 -5.39
N THR A 13 11.38 -6.25 -5.10
CA THR A 13 11.01 -6.06 -3.69
C THR A 13 9.66 -6.72 -3.59
N ARG A 14 9.61 -7.96 -3.07
CA ARG A 14 8.34 -8.49 -2.52
C ARG A 14 7.73 -7.33 -1.76
N ALA A 15 6.48 -6.96 -2.05
CA ALA A 15 5.81 -5.87 -1.35
C ALA A 15 5.86 -6.17 0.15
N GLU A 16 6.91 -5.71 0.80
CA GLU A 16 7.19 -6.09 2.17
C GLU A 16 6.41 -5.09 3.01
N LEU A 17 5.60 -5.64 3.89
CA LEU A 17 4.90 -4.84 4.86
C LEU A 17 5.83 -4.69 6.05
N ASP A 18 6.19 -3.46 6.37
CA ASP A 18 6.90 -3.13 7.59
C ASP A 18 5.96 -3.41 8.79
N PRO A 19 6.27 -4.40 9.65
CA PRO A 19 5.39 -4.82 10.74
C PRO A 19 5.20 -3.75 11.81
N GLU A 20 6.14 -2.81 11.94
CA GLU A 20 6.11 -1.75 12.95
C GLU A 20 5.31 -0.53 12.49
N ARG A 21 5.15 -0.36 11.17
CA ARG A 21 4.35 0.73 10.59
C ARG A 21 2.88 0.37 10.55
N THR A 22 2.04 1.41 10.55
CA THR A 22 0.59 1.24 10.42
C THR A 22 0.20 0.70 9.04
N VAL A 23 -1.01 0.15 8.92
CA VAL A 23 -1.58 -0.25 7.62
C VAL A 23 -1.57 0.91 6.62
N MET A 24 -1.97 2.09 7.07
CA MET A 24 -1.98 3.32 6.29
C MET A 24 -0.58 3.71 5.82
N ASP A 25 0.40 3.71 6.72
CA ASP A 25 1.77 4.09 6.40
C ASP A 25 2.46 3.09 5.49
N ASN A 26 2.12 1.80 5.61
CA ASN A 26 2.61 0.76 4.72
C ASN A 26 2.17 0.95 3.26
N LEU A 27 1.03 1.61 3.07
CA LEU A 27 0.45 1.87 1.76
C LEU A 27 0.86 3.25 1.20
N ALA A 28 0.77 4.29 2.02
CA ALA A 28 0.90 5.68 1.57
C ALA A 28 2.19 6.36 2.02
N GLU A 29 3.05 5.65 2.75
CA GLU A 29 4.35 6.14 3.22
C GLU A 29 4.26 7.46 4.01
N GLY A 30 3.22 7.61 4.83
CA GLY A 30 2.97 8.82 5.64
C GLY A 30 2.17 9.90 4.91
N LYS A 31 1.77 9.69 3.65
CA LYS A 31 0.87 10.58 2.91
C LYS A 31 -0.60 10.27 3.25
N GLN A 32 -1.48 11.24 3.02
CA GLN A 32 -2.93 11.07 3.17
C GLN A 32 -3.65 10.69 1.88
N GLU A 33 -2.92 10.68 0.76
CA GLU A 33 -3.46 10.38 -0.57
C GLU A 33 -2.63 9.33 -1.30
N VAL A 34 -3.30 8.55 -2.14
CA VAL A 34 -2.73 7.58 -3.07
C VAL A 34 -3.23 7.86 -4.49
N MET A 35 -2.37 7.63 -5.47
CA MET A 35 -2.73 7.73 -6.88
C MET A 35 -3.32 6.40 -7.35
N VAL A 36 -4.60 6.43 -7.73
CA VAL A 36 -5.39 5.27 -8.14
C VAL A 36 -5.94 5.54 -9.52
N ASN A 37 -5.55 4.76 -10.54
CA ASN A 37 -5.96 4.97 -11.93
C ASN A 37 -5.79 6.43 -12.43
N GLY A 38 -4.68 7.07 -12.07
CA GLY A 38 -4.39 8.47 -12.44
C GLY A 38 -5.20 9.53 -11.68
N ARG A 39 -5.96 9.15 -10.65
CA ARG A 39 -6.70 10.07 -9.78
C ARG A 39 -6.17 10.00 -8.36
N SER A 40 -6.04 11.16 -7.70
CA SER A 40 -5.73 11.18 -6.27
C SER A 40 -6.96 10.74 -5.46
N ARG A 41 -6.75 9.85 -4.50
CA ARG A 41 -7.80 9.40 -3.57
C ARG A 41 -7.26 9.39 -2.15
N HIS A 42 -8.10 9.80 -1.20
CA HIS A 42 -7.77 9.73 0.22
C HIS A 42 -7.54 8.28 0.67
N VAL A 43 -6.44 8.04 1.39
CA VAL A 43 -5.95 6.71 1.74
C VAL A 43 -6.95 5.92 2.55
N LEU A 44 -7.60 6.54 3.55
CA LEU A 44 -8.61 5.84 4.36
C LEU A 44 -9.81 5.42 3.52
N GLY A 45 -10.17 6.20 2.49
CA GLY A 45 -11.26 5.87 1.59
C GLY A 45 -10.90 4.70 0.68
N TYR A 46 -9.65 4.63 0.23
CA TYR A 46 -9.16 3.52 -0.59
C TYR A 46 -9.00 2.22 0.24
N LEU A 47 -8.44 2.31 1.44
CA LEU A 47 -8.28 1.17 2.35
C LEU A 47 -9.60 0.52 2.76
N GLN A 48 -10.69 1.28 2.81
CA GLN A 48 -12.03 0.74 3.06
C GLN A 48 -12.47 -0.27 2.00
N ASP A 49 -12.06 -0.10 0.74
CA ASP A 49 -12.37 -1.06 -0.34
C ASP A 49 -11.71 -2.43 -0.09
N PHE A 50 -10.64 -2.46 0.71
CA PHE A 50 -9.91 -3.65 1.14
C PHE A 50 -10.30 -4.11 2.55
N LEU A 51 -11.43 -3.60 3.06
CA LEU A 51 -12.00 -3.92 4.37
C LEU A 51 -11.13 -3.45 5.55
N PHE A 52 -10.38 -2.35 5.37
CA PHE A 52 -9.66 -1.69 6.45
C PHE A 52 -10.40 -0.42 6.88
N HIS A 53 -11.23 -0.54 7.92
CA HIS A 53 -11.86 0.60 8.56
C HIS A 53 -10.82 1.54 9.21
N PRO A 54 -11.14 2.83 9.47
CA PRO A 54 -10.18 3.83 9.95
C PRO A 54 -9.35 3.40 11.17
N LYS A 55 -9.99 2.78 12.16
CA LYS A 55 -9.31 2.26 13.35
C LYS A 55 -8.27 1.18 13.00
N ARG A 56 -8.58 0.31 12.03
CA ARG A 56 -7.66 -0.74 11.57
C ARG A 56 -6.55 -0.16 10.70
N ALA A 57 -6.85 0.86 9.88
CA ALA A 57 -5.86 1.55 9.06
C ALA A 57 -4.72 2.18 9.89
N MET A 58 -5.01 2.61 11.12
CA MET A 58 -4.04 3.18 12.07
C MET A 58 -3.32 2.13 12.93
N THR A 59 -3.65 0.85 12.78
CA THR A 59 -3.04 -0.23 13.57
C THR A 59 -1.72 -0.68 12.93
N PRO A 60 -0.67 -1.02 13.70
CA PRO A 60 0.55 -1.64 13.18
C PRO A 60 0.28 -2.94 12.42
N VAL A 61 1.00 -3.19 11.33
CA VAL A 61 0.81 -4.38 10.50
C VAL A 61 1.05 -5.68 11.27
N LYS A 62 1.94 -5.70 12.27
CA LYS A 62 2.18 -6.90 13.08
C LYS A 62 0.91 -7.44 13.76
N ALA A 63 -0.06 -6.58 14.04
CA ALA A 63 -1.33 -6.97 14.65
C ALA A 63 -2.36 -7.51 13.65
N LEU A 64 -2.05 -7.50 12.35
CA LEU A 64 -2.92 -8.09 11.32
C LEU A 64 -2.78 -9.62 11.29
N SER A 65 -3.92 -10.28 11.12
CA SER A 65 -4.00 -11.69 10.72
C SER A 65 -3.37 -11.92 9.33
N GLY A 66 -3.04 -13.17 8.99
CA GLY A 66 -2.50 -13.50 7.67
C GLY A 66 -3.41 -13.08 6.51
N GLY A 67 -4.72 -13.25 6.66
CA GLY A 67 -5.71 -12.83 5.65
C GLY A 67 -5.80 -11.31 5.49
N GLU A 68 -5.68 -10.55 6.59
CA GLU A 68 -5.58 -9.09 6.52
C GLU A 68 -4.29 -8.66 5.82
N ARG A 69 -3.13 -9.25 6.16
CA ARG A 69 -1.86 -8.95 5.48
C ARG A 69 -1.98 -9.19 3.98
N ASN A 70 -2.61 -10.29 3.55
CA ASN A 70 -2.85 -10.56 2.14
C ASN A 70 -3.69 -9.47 1.46
N ARG A 71 -4.76 -8.98 2.11
CA ARG A 71 -5.56 -7.86 1.57
C ARG A 71 -4.77 -6.57 1.47
N LEU A 72 -3.91 -6.27 2.44
CA LEU A 72 -3.04 -5.08 2.38
C LEU A 72 -2.00 -5.19 1.25
N LEU A 73 -1.45 -6.38 1.02
CA LEU A 73 -0.58 -6.64 -0.13
C LEU A 73 -1.31 -6.37 -1.46
N LEU A 74 -2.55 -6.83 -1.59
CA LEU A 74 -3.37 -6.55 -2.77
C LEU A 74 -3.60 -5.04 -2.94
N ALA A 75 -3.90 -4.31 -1.87
CA ALA A 75 -4.05 -2.86 -1.89
C ALA A 75 -2.76 -2.12 -2.33
N LYS A 76 -1.59 -2.71 -2.11
CA LYS A 76 -0.30 -2.13 -2.51
C LYS A 76 0.06 -2.45 -3.98
N ILE A 77 -0.48 -3.53 -4.52
CA ILE A 77 -0.19 -4.02 -5.89
C ILE A 77 -1.20 -3.50 -6.91
N ILE A 78 -2.43 -3.20 -6.49
CA ILE A 78 -3.54 -2.78 -7.35
C ILE A 78 -3.80 -1.28 -7.15
N PRO A 79 -2.90 -0.37 -7.58
CA PRO A 79 -3.12 1.07 -7.46
C PRO A 79 -4.30 1.50 -8.34
#